data_AF-A0A925GUY0-F1
#
_entry.id   AF-A0A925GUY0-F1
#
_cell.length_a   1.000
_cell.length_b   1.000
_cell.length_c   1.000
_cell.angle_alpha   90.00
_cell.angle_beta   90.00
_cell.angle_gamma   90.00
#
_symmetry.space_group_name_H-M   'P 1'
#
loop_
_entity.id
_entity.type
_entity.pdbx_description
1 polymer ?
#
loop_
_entity_poly.entity_id
_entity_poly.type
_entity_poly.pdbx_seq_one_letter_code
_entity_poly.pdbx_strand_id
1 'polypeptide(L)' 'MSTTAQIEANRENSKSSTGPATPEGKRIASQNAFKHGLTSSQLIQPGENQADYEGLETSLIQ' A
#
# COMPACT_ATOMS: atom_id res chain seq x y z
N MET A 1 20.59 12.85 20.69
CA MET A 1 19.57 12.22 21.56
C MET A 1 18.41 13.17 21.68
N SER A 2 17.16 12.67 21.60
CA SER A 2 15.97 13.52 21.73
C SER A 2 15.85 14.07 23.15
N THR A 3 15.35 15.30 23.29
CA THR A 3 15.09 15.91 24.60
C THR A 3 13.86 15.29 25.27
N THR A 4 13.71 15.47 26.58
CA THR A 4 12.51 15.04 27.32
C THR A 4 11.23 15.62 26.71
N ALA A 5 11.23 16.91 26.40
CA ALA A 5 10.11 17.58 25.73
C ALA A 5 9.79 16.96 24.35
N GLN A 6 10.81 16.59 23.57
CA GLN A 6 10.61 15.90 22.29
C GLN A 6 10.02 14.50 22.47
N ILE A 7 10.43 13.76 23.52
CA ILE A 7 9.90 12.43 23.82
C ILE A 7 8.42 12.51 24.21
N GLU A 8 8.04 13.46 25.06
CA GLU A 8 6.65 13.68 25.46
C GLU A 8 5.78 14.08 24.26
N ALA A 9 6.25 15.01 23.42
CA ALA A 9 5.56 15.39 22.20
C ALA A 9 5.36 14.21 21.24
N ASN A 10 6.39 13.38 21.04
CA ASN A 10 6.28 12.19 20.20
C ASN A 10 5.27 11.17 20.74
N ARG A 11 5.18 11.03 22.07
CA ARG A 11 4.20 10.14 22.72
C ARG A 11 2.77 10.63 22.55
N GLU A 12 2.54 11.93 22.63
CA GLU A 12 1.20 12.49 22.40
C GLU A 12 0.81 12.43 20.92
N ASN A 13 1.73 12.79 20.02
CA ASN A 13 1.49 12.75 18.57
C ASN A 13 1.21 11.33 18.06
N SER A 14 1.83 10.29 18.62
CA SER A 14 1.62 8.91 18.20
C SER A 14 0.21 8.41 18.49
N LYS A 15 -0.47 8.94 19.52
CA LYS A 15 -1.88 8.59 19.82
C LYS A 15 -2.83 8.96 18.67
N SER A 16 -2.50 10.03 17.95
CA SER A 16 -3.26 10.52 16.80
C SER A 16 -2.80 9.94 15.46
N SER A 17 -1.65 9.25 15.42
CA SER A 17 -1.00 8.76 14.20
C SER A 17 -0.80 7.23 14.27
N THR A 18 -1.90 6.49 14.40
CA THR A 18 -1.91 5.02 14.54
C THR A 18 -2.04 4.28 13.20
N GLY A 19 -1.92 4.99 12.09
CA GLY A 19 -2.13 4.45 10.74
C GLY A 19 -3.59 4.07 10.47
N PRO A 20 -3.88 3.45 9.31
CA PRO A 20 -5.24 3.07 8.96
C PRO A 20 -5.74 1.87 9.77
N ALA A 21 -6.90 2.05 10.42
CA ALA A 21 -7.55 1.00 11.20
C ALA A 21 -8.44 0.07 10.35
N THR A 22 -8.96 0.57 9.22
CA THR A 22 -9.91 -0.15 8.36
C THR A 22 -9.20 -1.02 7.33
N PRO A 23 -9.82 -2.13 6.87
CA PRO A 23 -9.27 -2.93 5.77
C PRO A 23 -9.01 -2.11 4.50
N GLU A 24 -9.94 -1.21 4.16
CA GLU A 24 -9.80 -0.32 3.02
C GLU A 24 -8.63 0.66 3.19
N GLY A 25 -8.50 1.29 4.36
CA GLY A 25 -7.39 2.18 4.65
C GLY A 25 -6.05 1.46 4.60
N LYS A 26 -5.97 0.22 5.09
CA LYS A 26 -4.76 -0.62 5.01
C LYS A 26 -4.42 -0.96 3.56
N ARG A 27 -5.42 -1.27 2.73
CA ARG A 27 -5.24 -1.53 1.29
C ARG A 27 -4.70 -0.31 0.55
N ILE A 28 -5.11 0.90 0.94
CA ILE A 28 -4.58 2.14 0.37
C ILE A 28 -3.15 2.36 0.86
N ALA A 29 -2.91 2.31 2.17
CA ALA A 29 -1.58 2.58 2.72
C ALA A 29 -0.53 1.55 2.30
N SER A 30 -0.89 0.29 2.02
CA SER A 30 0.05 -0.72 1.52
C SER A 30 0.61 -0.37 0.13
N GLN A 31 -0.11 0.44 -0.65
CA GLN A 31 0.34 0.90 -1.96
C GLN A 31 1.37 2.03 -1.88
N ASN A 32 1.49 2.71 -0.74
CA ASN A 32 2.47 3.80 -0.58
C ASN A 32 3.93 3.34 -0.72
N ALA A 33 4.21 2.06 -0.43
CA ALA A 33 5.53 1.46 -0.57
C ALA A 33 5.76 0.81 -1.94
N PHE A 34 4.84 1.00 -2.89
CA PHE A 34 4.94 0.40 -4.22
C PHE A 34 6.13 0.97 -5.00
N LYS A 35 7.01 0.08 -5.48
CA LYS A 35 8.17 0.42 -6.32
C LYS A 35 8.15 -0.31 -7.66
N HIS A 36 8.03 -1.64 -7.60
CA HIS A 36 8.14 -2.53 -8.75
C HIS A 36 7.09 -3.65 -8.80
N GLY A 37 6.26 -3.80 -7.76
CA GLY A 37 5.20 -4.82 -7.75
C GLY A 37 5.63 -6.30 -7.68
N LEU A 38 6.92 -6.64 -7.66
CA LEU A 38 7.40 -8.04 -7.68
C LEU A 38 6.84 -8.96 -6.59
N THR A 39 6.49 -8.41 -5.42
CA THR A 39 5.88 -9.16 -4.31
C THR A 39 4.41 -8.79 -4.09
N SER A 40 3.78 -8.14 -5.07
CA SER A 40 2.38 -7.74 -5.01
C SER A 40 1.49 -8.99 -5.06
N SER A 41 0.44 -9.02 -4.26
CA SER A 41 -0.62 -10.03 -4.38
C SER A 41 -1.65 -9.66 -5.45
N GLN A 42 -1.59 -8.44 -5.99
CA GLN A 42 -2.41 -8.04 -7.12
C GLN A 42 -1.72 -8.50 -8.40
N LEU A 43 -2.51 -8.95 -9.36
CA LEU A 43 -2.00 -9.35 -10.68
C LEU A 43 -1.79 -8.12 -11.56
N ILE A 44 -2.79 -7.25 -11.59
CA ILE A 44 -2.79 -5.99 -12.35
C ILE A 44 -2.40 -4.85 -11.41
N GLN A 45 -1.34 -4.13 -11.75
CA GLN A 45 -0.79 -3.03 -10.99
C GLN A 45 -1.38 -1.67 -11.42
N PRO A 46 -1.20 -0.61 -10.61
CA PRO A 46 -1.58 0.74 -11.02
C PRO A 46 -0.90 1.13 -12.34
N GLY A 47 -1.70 1.54 -13.32
CA GLY A 47 -1.24 1.95 -14.65
C GLY A 47 -1.28 0.84 -15.71
N GLU A 48 -1.58 -0.39 -15.32
CA GLU A 48 -1.82 -1.49 -16.26
C GLU A 48 -3.29 -1.53 -16.69
N ASN A 49 -3.54 -2.13 -17.86
CA ASN A 49 -4.87 -2.26 -18.43
C ASN A 49 -5.39 -3.69 -18.28
N GLN A 50 -6.52 -3.82 -17.59
CA GLN A 50 -7.20 -5.09 -17.35
C GLN A 50 -7.58 -5.79 -18.67
N ALA A 51 -8.05 -5.05 -19.67
CA ALA A 51 -8.51 -5.64 -20.93
C ALA A 51 -7.38 -6.28 -21.75
N ASP A 52 -6.18 -5.70 -21.67
CA ASP A 52 -5.00 -6.24 -22.37
C ASP A 52 -4.58 -7.57 -21.73
N TYR A 53 -4.66 -7.67 -20.40
CA TYR A 53 -4.42 -8.92 -19.68
C TYR A 53 -5.45 -10.00 -20.05
N GLU A 54 -6.74 -9.67 -20.04
CA GLU A 54 -7.81 -10.61 -20.40
C GLU A 54 -7.70 -11.11 -21.85
N GLY A 55 -7.30 -10.22 -22.77
CA GLY A 55 -7.02 -10.59 -24.16
C GLY A 55 -5.86 -11.57 -24.27
N LEU A 56 -4.77 -11.34 -23.53
CA LEU A 56 -3.63 -12.25 -23.46
C LEU A 56 -4.02 -13.60 -22.87
N GLU A 57 -4.73 -13.61 -21.73
CA GLU A 57 -5.21 -14.82 -21.06
C GLU A 57 -6.05 -15.68 -22.02
N THR A 58 -7.00 -15.06 -22.72
CA THR A 58 -7.84 -15.73 -23.72
C THR A 58 -7.01 -16.37 -24.84
N SER A 59 -5.96 -15.69 -25.30
CA SER A 59 -5.10 -16.18 -26.39
C SER A 59 -4.21 -17.37 -25.99
N LEU A 60 -3.88 -17.50 -24.70
CA LEU A 60 -2.97 -18.52 -24.17
C LEU A 60 -3.67 -19.80 -23.71
N ILE A 61 -4.98 -19.74 -23.42
CA ILE A 61 -5.75 -20.84 -22.82
C ILE A 61 -6.61 -21.60 -23.85
N GLN A 62 -6.64 -21.16 -25.12
CA GLN A 62 -7.20 -21.95 -26.23
C GLN A 62 -6.25 -23.07 -26.68
#